data_AF-A0A2P4SCH7-F1
#
_entry.id   AF-A0A2P4SCH7-F1
#
_cell.length_a   1.000
_cell.length_b   1.000
_cell.length_c   1.000
_cell.angle_alpha   90.00
_cell.angle_beta   90.00
_cell.angle_gamma   90.00
#
_symmetry.space_group_name_H-M   'P 1'
#
loop_
_entity.id
_entity.type
_entity.pdbx_description
1 polymer ?
#
loop_
_entity_poly.entity_id
_entity_poly.type
_entity_poly.pdbx_seq_one_letter_code
_entity_poly.pdbx_strand_id
1 'polypeptide(L)'
;LYLGITIPIVTIVHTNESQSEMRQAVTVAYYLPEVLQDQPPHPFDSDIIIEEWPSTIVYSRSFRGITNEDSIMREINLLAEILESPELCLQDTFIIAGYTNPAAANRHNEIWFLQRP
;
A
#
# COMPACT_ATOMS: atom_id res chain seq x y z
N LEU A 1 2.33 -14.74 -22.13
CA LEU A 1 1.72 -14.99 -20.81
C LEU A 1 1.07 -13.69 -20.38
N TYR A 2 -0.25 -13.65 -20.20
CA TYR A 2 -0.94 -12.47 -19.66
C TYR A 2 -1.16 -12.72 -18.17
N LEU A 3 -0.54 -11.90 -17.31
CA LEU A 3 -0.57 -12.10 -15.86
C LEU A 3 -1.90 -11.64 -15.23
N GLY A 4 -2.72 -10.89 -15.98
CA GLY A 4 -3.84 -10.15 -15.42
C GLY A 4 -3.37 -8.98 -14.56
N ILE A 5 -4.28 -8.03 -14.29
CA ILE A 5 -4.08 -7.05 -13.23
C ILE A 5 -4.89 -7.54 -12.04
N THR A 6 -4.24 -7.81 -10.93
CA THR A 6 -4.91 -8.14 -9.67
C THR A 6 -5.29 -6.88 -8.92
N ILE A 7 -6.30 -7.02 -8.07
CA ILE A 7 -6.66 -6.00 -7.08
C ILE A 7 -6.46 -6.55 -5.66
N PRO A 8 -6.17 -5.70 -4.68
CA PRO A 8 -5.86 -4.27 -4.84
C PRO A 8 -4.48 -4.05 -5.48
N ILE A 9 -4.32 -2.88 -6.10
CA ILE A 9 -2.99 -2.33 -6.38
C ILE A 9 -2.55 -1.62 -5.11
N VAL A 10 -1.36 -1.95 -4.60
CA VAL A 10 -0.86 -1.36 -3.36
C VAL A 10 0.24 -0.36 -3.67
N THR A 11 0.16 0.81 -3.04
CA THR A 11 1.20 1.83 -3.07
C THR A 11 1.79 1.92 -1.67
N ILE A 12 3.02 1.48 -1.52
CA ILE A 12 3.78 1.49 -0.27
C ILE A 12 4.54 2.82 -0.23
N VAL A 13 4.39 3.54 0.87
CA VAL A 13 5.04 4.84 1.06
C VAL A 13 5.89 4.77 2.31
N HIS A 14 7.19 5.03 2.15
CA HIS A 14 8.11 5.20 3.27
C HIS A 14 8.30 6.68 3.60
N THR A 15 8.15 7.04 4.87
CA THR A 15 8.32 8.39 5.42
C THR A 15 9.58 8.43 6.28
N ASN A 16 10.56 9.25 5.88
CA ASN A 16 11.80 9.39 6.65
C ASN A 16 11.54 10.22 7.92
N GLU A 17 12.14 9.82 9.05
CA GLU A 17 11.98 10.49 10.37
C GLU A 17 12.37 11.99 10.37
N SER A 18 13.14 12.47 9.37
CA SER A 18 13.44 13.89 9.20
C SER A 18 12.27 14.62 8.51
N GLN A 19 11.37 15.15 9.35
CA GLN A 19 10.12 15.87 9.07
C GLN A 19 10.22 17.13 8.16
N SER A 20 10.85 17.08 7.00
CA SER A 20 10.87 18.26 6.11
C SER A 20 11.00 17.95 4.62
N GLU A 21 11.43 16.76 4.25
CA GLU A 21 11.49 16.36 2.84
C GLU A 21 11.03 14.92 2.74
N MET A 22 9.79 14.73 2.26
CA MET A 22 9.35 13.44 1.74
C MET A 22 10.31 13.04 0.60
N ARG A 23 11.43 12.39 0.91
CA ARG A 23 12.16 11.57 -0.06
C ARG A 23 11.36 10.28 -0.19
N GLN A 24 10.29 10.36 -0.99
CA GLN A 24 9.30 9.32 -1.14
C GLN A 24 9.93 8.13 -1.87
N ALA A 25 10.38 7.12 -1.13
CA ALA A 25 10.46 5.78 -1.72
C ALA A 25 9.02 5.28 -1.84
N VAL A 26 8.47 5.40 -3.05
CA VAL A 26 7.13 4.89 -3.38
C VAL A 26 7.31 3.63 -4.19
N THR A 27 6.79 2.52 -3.66
CA THR A 27 6.75 1.25 -4.39
C THR A 27 5.31 0.96 -4.75
N VAL A 28 5.05 0.69 -6.03
CA VAL A 28 3.77 0.16 -6.49
C VAL A 28 3.90 -1.34 -6.66
N ALA A 29 3.04 -2.09 -5.99
CA ALA A 29 3.05 -3.55 -6.00
C ALA A 29 1.71 -4.12 -6.47
N TYR A 30 1.81 -5.27 -7.10
CA TYR A 30 0.69 -6.09 -7.56
C TYR A 30 0.81 -7.47 -6.95
N TYR A 31 -0.32 -8.03 -6.52
CA TYR A 31 -0.37 -9.41 -6.06
C TYR A 31 -0.13 -10.36 -7.23
N LEU A 32 0.84 -11.27 -7.11
CA LEU A 32 1.03 -12.31 -8.10
C LEU A 32 -0.05 -13.39 -7.90
N PRO A 33 -0.85 -13.77 -8.92
CA PRO A 33 -1.86 -14.82 -8.78
C PRO A 33 -1.25 -16.13 -8.25
N GLU A 34 -2.01 -16.83 -7.39
CA GLU A 34 -1.56 -18.04 -6.68
C GLU A 34 -0.94 -19.09 -7.62
N VAL A 35 -1.54 -19.30 -8.80
CA VAL A 35 -1.06 -20.27 -9.81
C VAL A 35 0.33 -19.96 -10.38
N LEU A 36 0.88 -18.77 -10.10
CA LEU A 36 2.21 -18.33 -10.53
C LEU A 36 3.18 -18.15 -9.36
N GLN A 37 2.74 -18.25 -8.10
CA GLN A 37 3.60 -17.98 -6.95
C GLN A 37 4.68 -19.05 -6.74
N ASP A 38 4.39 -20.32 -7.05
CA ASP A 38 5.39 -21.39 -6.97
C ASP A 38 6.55 -21.19 -7.97
N GLN A 39 6.27 -20.56 -9.11
CA GLN A 39 7.25 -20.29 -10.15
C GLN A 39 7.00 -18.91 -10.79
N PRO A 40 7.39 -17.82 -10.12
CA PRO A 40 7.12 -16.48 -10.61
C PRO A 40 7.86 -16.23 -11.94
N PRO A 41 7.24 -15.56 -12.90
CA PRO A 41 7.90 -15.20 -14.15
C PRO A 41 9.04 -14.22 -13.86
N HIS A 42 10.19 -14.41 -14.53
CA HIS A 42 11.30 -13.48 -14.41
C HIS A 42 10.94 -12.12 -15.05
N PRO A 43 11.04 -11.01 -14.30
CA PRO A 43 10.85 -9.68 -14.87
C PRO A 43 11.95 -9.36 -15.90
N PHE A 44 11.56 -8.75 -17.02
CA PHE A 44 12.54 -8.25 -18.01
C PHE A 44 13.06 -6.86 -17.69
N ASP A 45 12.27 -6.08 -16.94
CA ASP A 45 12.64 -4.76 -16.47
C ASP A 45 13.42 -4.92 -15.16
N SER A 46 14.58 -4.28 -15.06
CA SER A 46 15.44 -4.34 -13.88
C SER A 46 14.86 -3.64 -12.66
N ASP A 47 13.92 -2.72 -12.87
CA ASP A 47 13.28 -1.96 -11.78
C ASP A 47 12.12 -2.75 -11.15
N ILE A 48 11.74 -3.89 -11.74
CA ILE A 48 10.70 -4.78 -11.22
C ILE A 48 11.36 -5.94 -10.49
N ILE A 49 11.02 -6.07 -9.21
CA ILE A 49 11.43 -7.19 -8.37
C ILE A 49 10.23 -8.05 -7.99
N ILE A 50 10.48 -9.34 -7.76
CA ILE A 50 9.53 -10.23 -7.10
C ILE A 50 9.85 -10.17 -5.60
N GLU A 51 8.91 -9.70 -4.81
CA GLU A 51 9.02 -9.59 -3.36
C GLU A 51 8.10 -10.61 -2.69
N GLU A 52 8.65 -11.38 -1.73
CA GLU A 52 7.86 -12.28 -0.90
C GLU A 52 7.42 -11.53 0.37
N TRP A 53 6.11 -11.36 0.56
CA TRP A 53 5.55 -10.70 1.73
C TRP A 53 5.31 -11.72 2.85
N PRO A 54 5.90 -11.55 4.04
CA PRO A 54 5.61 -12.41 5.16
C PRO A 54 4.16 -12.23 5.64
N SER A 55 3.64 -13.24 6.34
CA SER A 55 2.36 -13.12 7.04
C SER A 55 2.40 -11.91 7.96
N THR A 56 1.55 -10.92 7.67
CA THR A 56 1.56 -9.62 8.34
C THR A 56 0.14 -9.29 8.80
N ILE A 57 0.03 -8.67 9.98
CA ILE A 57 -1.23 -8.08 10.43
C ILE A 57 -1.25 -6.62 9.97
N VAL A 58 -2.33 -6.24 9.31
CA VAL A 58 -2.57 -4.87 8.87
C VAL A 58 -3.83 -4.33 9.54
N TYR A 59 -3.77 -3.06 9.92
CA TYR A 59 -4.94 -2.30 10.36
C TYR A 59 -5.39 -1.42 9.21
N SER A 60 -6.60 -1.64 8.71
CA SER A 60 -7.10 -0.94 7.53
C SER A 60 -8.28 -0.02 7.82
N ARG A 61 -8.36 1.07 7.06
CA ARG A 61 -9.52 1.94 7.02
C ARG A 61 -9.91 2.23 5.58
N SER A 62 -11.17 1.92 5.24
CA SER A 62 -11.72 2.20 3.91
C SER A 62 -12.15 3.67 3.77
N PHE A 63 -11.89 4.24 2.61
CA PHE A 63 -12.36 5.58 2.22
C PHE A 63 -12.76 5.62 0.73
N ARG A 64 -13.41 6.71 0.34
CA ARG A 64 -13.91 6.91 -1.02
C ARG A 64 -13.43 8.22 -1.61
N GLY A 65 -13.40 8.28 -2.94
CA GLY A 65 -13.09 9.51 -3.69
C GLY A 65 -11.65 9.57 -4.18
N ILE A 66 -11.22 10.76 -4.61
CA ILE A 66 -9.91 10.97 -5.22
C ILE A 66 -8.83 10.89 -4.13
N THR A 67 -7.81 10.09 -4.40
CA THR A 67 -6.63 9.99 -3.55
C THR A 67 -5.64 11.10 -3.91
N ASN A 68 -5.58 12.14 -3.08
CA ASN A 68 -4.54 13.18 -3.08
C ASN A 68 -3.87 13.26 -1.69
N GLU A 69 -2.79 14.03 -1.57
CA GLU A 69 -2.01 14.16 -0.34
C GLU A 69 -2.88 14.52 0.88
N ASP A 70 -3.75 15.54 0.76
CA ASP A 70 -4.65 15.96 1.84
C ASP A 70 -5.59 14.83 2.29
N SER A 71 -6.20 14.11 1.34
CA SER A 71 -7.09 13.00 1.64
C SER A 71 -6.35 11.84 2.30
N ILE A 72 -5.12 11.54 1.85
CA ILE A 72 -4.29 10.48 2.42
C ILE A 72 -3.94 10.85 3.86
N MET A 73 -3.41 12.06 4.09
CA MET A 73 -3.03 12.53 5.42
C MET A 73 -4.21 12.55 6.38
N ARG A 74 -5.40 12.94 5.90
CA ARG A 74 -6.63 12.88 6.69
C ARG A 74 -6.95 11.44 7.12
N GLU A 75 -6.93 10.47 6.21
CA GLU A 75 -7.27 9.09 6.54
C GLU A 75 -6.20 8.40 7.40
N ILE A 76 -4.92 8.75 7.24
CA ILE A 76 -3.83 8.35 8.13
C ILE A 76 -4.12 8.83 9.56
N ASN A 77 -4.41 10.11 9.75
CA ASN A 77 -4.69 10.67 11.07
C ASN A 77 -5.93 10.02 11.71
N LEU A 78 -7.00 9.82 10.93
CA LEU A 78 -8.22 9.16 11.42
C LEU A 78 -7.96 7.70 11.83
N LEU A 79 -7.17 6.95 11.06
CA LEU A 79 -6.81 5.58 11.44
C LEU A 79 -5.93 5.56 12.70
N ALA A 80 -4.97 6.48 12.82
CA ALA A 80 -4.13 6.61 14.00
C ALA A 80 -4.93 6.94 15.27
N GLU A 81 -5.92 7.85 15.16
CA GLU A 81 -6.84 8.18 16.24
C GLU A 81 -7.68 6.96 16.68
N ILE A 82 -8.19 6.17 15.73
CA ILE A 82 -9.02 4.98 16.02
C ILE A 82 -8.22 3.87 16.69
N LEU A 83 -6.94 3.70 16.31
CA LEU A 83 -6.12 2.62 16.85
C LEU A 83 -5.78 2.80 18.32
N GLU A 84 -5.82 4.04 18.84
CA GLU A 84 -5.49 4.44 20.22
C GLU A 84 -4.07 4.04 20.72
N SER A 85 -3.36 3.15 20.01
CA SER A 85 -2.04 2.60 20.31
C SER A 85 -1.18 2.56 19.03
N PRO A 86 -0.82 3.72 18.44
CA PRO A 86 -0.04 3.80 17.20
C PRO A 86 1.36 3.20 17.31
N GLU A 87 1.88 3.01 18.53
CA GLU A 87 3.14 2.30 18.80
C GLU A 87 3.13 0.83 18.38
N LEU A 88 1.96 0.24 18.14
CA LEU A 88 1.83 -1.12 17.61
C LEU A 88 2.17 -1.20 16.10
N CYS A 89 2.21 -0.06 15.41
CA CYS A 89 2.40 0.01 13.96
C CYS A 89 3.78 0.55 13.58
N LEU A 90 4.25 0.20 12.38
CA LEU A 90 5.37 0.90 11.75
C LEU A 90 4.99 2.38 11.55
N GLN A 91 5.87 3.29 11.97
CA GLN A 91 5.60 4.74 11.93
C GLN A 91 6.13 5.42 10.67
N ASP A 92 7.07 4.75 10.00
CA ASP A 92 7.76 5.21 8.80
C ASP A 92 7.15 4.63 7.52
N THR A 93 6.06 3.85 7.63
CA THR A 93 5.52 3.12 6.50
C THR A 93 4.00 3.04 6.57
N PHE A 94 3.34 3.38 5.46
CA PHE A 94 1.91 3.11 5.27
C PHE A 94 1.65 2.62 3.85
N ILE A 95 0.50 1.97 3.66
CA ILE A 95 0.10 1.44 2.35
C ILE A 95 -1.26 2.00 1.95
N ILE A 96 -1.38 2.40 0.69
CA ILE A 96 -2.67 2.73 0.06
C ILE A 96 -3.06 1.56 -0.84
N ALA A 97 -4.19 0.92 -0.56
CA ALA A 97 -4.74 -0.15 -1.39
C ALA A 97 -5.88 0.38 -2.26
N GLY A 98 -5.69 0.38 -3.58
CA GLY A 98 -6.68 0.81 -4.57
C GLY A 98 -7.37 -0.37 -5.24
N TYR A 99 -8.70 -0.45 -5.13
CA TYR A 99 -9.49 -1.56 -5.70
C TYR A 99 -10.16 -1.19 -7.03
N THR A 100 -10.24 0.09 -7.33
CA THR A 100 -10.92 0.61 -8.52
C THR A 100 -9.92 1.18 -9.50
N ASN A 101 -10.26 1.13 -10.79
CA ASN A 101 -9.49 1.77 -11.84
C ASN A 101 -9.20 3.25 -11.49
N PRO A 102 -7.96 3.75 -11.67
CA PRO A 102 -7.63 5.15 -11.42
C PRO A 102 -8.54 6.16 -12.15
N ALA A 103 -9.13 5.82 -13.30
CA ALA A 103 -10.05 6.71 -14.01
C ALA A 103 -11.49 6.74 -13.42
N ALA A 104 -11.80 5.89 -12.43
CA ALA A 104 -13.14 5.82 -11.86
C ALA A 104 -13.45 7.01 -10.94
N ALA A 105 -14.69 7.52 -11.01
CA ALA A 105 -15.16 8.64 -10.18
C ALA A 105 -15.45 8.22 -8.73
N ASN A 106 -15.97 7.01 -8.50
CA ASN A 106 -16.23 6.48 -7.18
C ASN A 106 -15.16 5.45 -6.83
N ARG A 107 -13.98 5.94 -6.43
CA ARG A 107 -12.89 5.05 -6.06
C ARG A 107 -13.13 4.45 -4.68
N HIS A 108 -12.86 3.17 -4.55
CA HIS A 108 -12.80 2.49 -3.26
C HIS A 108 -11.33 2.21 -2.95
N ASN A 109 -10.88 2.78 -1.84
CA ASN A 109 -9.51 2.66 -1.40
C ASN A 109 -9.48 2.32 0.09
N GLU A 110 -8.36 1.78 0.53
CA GLU A 110 -8.04 1.63 1.95
C GLU A 110 -6.68 2.24 2.26
N ILE A 111 -6.52 2.73 3.48
CA ILE A 111 -5.22 3.06 4.08
C ILE A 111 -4.89 1.97 5.10
N TRP A 112 -3.67 1.43 5.03
CA TRP A 112 -3.20 0.36 5.92
C TRP A 112 -1.99 0.80 6.72
N PHE A 113 -1.99 0.47 8.01
CA PHE A 113 -0.80 0.45 8.85
C PHE A 113 -0.37 -1.00 9.09
N LEU A 114 0.92 -1.26 8.99
CA LEU A 114 1.48 -2.57 9.27
C LEU A 114 1.78 -2.69 10.76
N GLN A 115 1.36 -3.79 11.39
CA GLN A 115 1.78 -4.11 12.74
C GLN A 115 3.30 -4.34 12.78
N ARG A 116 3.96 -3.86 13.83
CA ARG A 116 5.37 -4.19 14.07
C ARG A 116 5.53 -5.70 14.30
N PRO A 117 6.62 -6.31 13.79
CA PRO A 117 6.96 -7.70 14.10
C PRO A 117 7.20 -7.92 15.61
#